data_AF-A0A4Q3RWT4-F1
#
_entry.id   AF-A0A4Q3RWT4-F1
#
_cell.length_a   1.000
_cell.length_b   1.000
_cell.length_c   1.000
_cell.angle_alpha   90.00
_cell.angle_beta   90.00
_cell.angle_gamma   90.00
#
_symmetry.space_group_name_H-M   'P 1'
#
loop_
_entity.id
_entity.type
_entity.pdbx_description
1 polymer ?
#
loop_
_entity_poly.entity_id
_entity_poly.type
_entity_poly.pdbx_seq_one_letter_code
_entity_poly.pdbx_strand_id
1 'polypeptide(L)'
;MKVLLIIITYTCLVSFRPPEEADYRKVFGDRYTWAVNWLEQNDAVIGEYACAFDIPAKELKAIVFPELIRYNKLFNAIEIESLKYLYVSEGKDYADFSVGYFQMKPSFGEMVE
;
A
#
# COMPACT_ATOMS: atom_id res chain seq x y z
N MET A 1 8.05 19.71 45.61
CA MET A 1 7.54 18.64 44.73
C MET A 1 6.44 19.09 43.76
N LYS A 2 5.33 19.71 44.22
CA LYS A 2 4.22 20.10 43.33
C LYS A 2 4.61 21.05 42.18
N VAL A 3 5.46 22.05 42.45
CA VAL A 3 5.93 23.00 41.43
C VAL A 3 6.81 22.33 40.36
N LEU A 4 7.67 21.39 40.76
CA LEU A 4 8.50 20.62 39.83
C LEU A 4 7.64 19.74 38.92
N LEU A 5 6.60 19.10 39.48
CA LEU A 5 5.63 18.32 38.72
C LEU A 5 4.89 19.17 37.69
N ILE A 6 4.47 20.39 38.07
CA ILE A 6 3.80 21.34 37.16
C ILE A 6 4.73 21.75 36.01
N ILE A 7 6.00 22.06 36.30
CA ILE A 7 6.99 22.44 35.29
C ILE A 7 7.23 21.28 34.31
N ILE A 8 7.35 20.04 34.81
CA ILE A 8 7.53 18.84 33.98
C ILE A 8 6.31 18.58 33.10
N THR A 9 5.09 18.70 33.63
CA THR A 9 3.87 18.57 32.80
C THR A 9 3.76 19.68 31.76
N TYR A 10 4.17 20.91 32.09
CA TYR A 10 4.11 22.04 31.18
C TYR A 10 5.13 21.88 30.03
N THR A 11 6.36 21.46 30.32
CA THR A 11 7.36 21.18 29.28
C THR A 11 6.97 19.99 28.42
N CYS A 12 6.32 18.97 28.99
CA CYS A 12 5.84 17.81 28.24
C CYS A 12 4.69 18.19 27.27
N LEU A 13 3.75 19.04 27.70
CA LEU A 13 2.66 19.53 26.84
C LEU A 13 3.15 20.45 25.72
N VAL A 14 4.14 21.31 25.98
CA VAL A 14 4.69 22.24 24.97
C VAL A 14 5.57 21.50 23.94
N SER A 15 6.14 20.34 24.31
CA SER A 15 6.94 19.51 23.41
C SER A 15 6.09 18.64 22.48
N PHE A 16 4.77 18.60 22.69
CA PHE A 16 3.84 17.85 21.85
C PHE A 16 3.62 18.61 20.53
N ARG A 17 4.55 18.43 19.58
CA ARG A 17 4.30 18.84 18.20
C ARG A 17 3.34 17.82 17.58
N PRO A 18 2.16 18.24 17.07
CA PRO A 18 1.39 17.35 16.21
C PRO A 18 2.32 16.95 15.05
N PRO A 19 2.31 15.68 14.62
CA PRO A 19 3.08 15.27 13.45
C PRO A 19 2.66 16.17 12.29
N GLU A 20 3.64 16.82 11.67
CA GLU A 20 3.39 17.57 10.44
C GLU A 20 2.79 16.60 9.42
N GLU A 21 1.61 16.94 8.90
CA GLU A 21 0.91 16.09 7.95
C GLU A 21 1.81 15.92 6.74
N ALA A 22 2.31 14.69 6.55
CA ALA A 22 3.34 14.44 5.55
C ALA A 22 2.76 14.70 4.16
N ASP A 23 3.33 15.66 3.44
CA ASP A 23 3.03 15.87 2.04
C ASP A 23 3.57 14.68 1.22
N TYR A 24 2.73 13.65 1.05
CA TYR A 24 3.11 12.42 0.36
C TYR A 24 3.56 12.66 -1.08
N ARG A 25 3.16 13.78 -1.71
CA ARG A 25 3.67 14.18 -3.03
C ARG A 25 5.15 14.51 -2.96
N LYS A 26 5.58 15.21 -1.91
CA LYS A 26 7.00 15.52 -1.67
C LYS A 26 7.79 14.30 -1.21
N VAL A 27 7.20 13.45 -0.36
CA VAL A 27 7.88 12.26 0.17
C VAL A 27 8.19 11.26 -0.94
N PHE A 28 7.26 11.04 -1.87
CA PHE A 28 7.37 9.99 -2.89
C PHE A 28 7.69 10.52 -4.29
N GLY A 29 7.58 11.83 -4.53
CA GLY A 29 7.97 12.49 -5.78
C GLY A 29 7.40 11.82 -7.02
N ASP A 30 8.27 11.40 -7.93
CA ASP A 30 7.89 10.74 -9.19
C ASP A 30 7.05 9.48 -9.00
N ARG A 31 7.22 8.76 -7.87
CA ARG A 31 6.39 7.57 -7.58
C ARG A 31 4.95 7.93 -7.28
N TYR A 32 4.74 9.07 -6.62
CA TYR A 32 3.39 9.60 -6.40
C TYR A 32 2.73 9.92 -7.75
N THR A 33 3.44 10.69 -8.60
CA THR A 33 2.95 11.06 -9.94
C THR A 33 2.65 9.83 -10.79
N TRP A 34 3.53 8.83 -10.75
CA TRP A 34 3.33 7.56 -11.44
C TRP A 34 2.07 6.84 -10.94
N ALA A 35 1.88 6.73 -9.62
CA ALA A 35 0.72 6.05 -9.04
C ALA A 35 -0.60 6.75 -9.40
N VAL A 36 -0.63 8.10 -9.37
CA VAL A 36 -1.78 8.87 -9.83
C VAL A 36 -2.09 8.61 -11.30
N ASN A 37 -1.07 8.72 -12.16
CA ASN A 37 -1.23 8.49 -13.60
C ASN A 37 -1.70 7.06 -13.89
N TRP A 38 -1.24 6.06 -13.12
CA TRP A 38 -1.70 4.68 -13.26
C TRP A 38 -3.19 4.55 -12.92
N LEU A 39 -3.65 5.16 -11.82
CA LEU A 39 -5.07 5.15 -11.45
C LEU A 39 -5.95 5.86 -12.48
N GLU A 40 -5.47 6.97 -13.06
CA GLU A 40 -6.17 7.70 -14.13
C GLU A 40 -6.27 6.86 -15.40
N GLN A 41 -5.19 6.18 -15.79
CA GLN A 41 -5.17 5.30 -16.98
C GLN A 41 -6.11 4.09 -16.82
N ASN A 42 -6.34 3.62 -15.60
CA ASN A 42 -7.18 2.46 -15.30
C ASN A 42 -8.56 2.85 -14.75
N ASP A 43 -8.93 4.14 -14.79
CA ASP A 43 -10.14 4.65 -14.14
C ASP A 43 -11.42 3.97 -14.63
N ALA A 44 -11.51 3.73 -15.94
CA ALA A 44 -12.66 3.06 -16.54
C ALA A 44 -12.86 1.64 -16.01
N VAL A 45 -11.77 0.86 -15.92
CA VAL A 45 -11.80 -0.52 -15.42
C VAL A 45 -12.10 -0.55 -13.93
N ILE A 46 -11.51 0.36 -13.15
CA ILE A 46 -11.82 0.50 -11.72
C ILE A 46 -13.30 0.86 -11.53
N GLY A 47 -13.84 1.75 -12.35
CA GLY A 47 -15.25 2.14 -12.34
C GLY A 47 -16.20 0.99 -12.69
N GLU A 48 -15.83 0.13 -13.63
CA GLU A 48 -16.59 -1.07 -13.98
C GLU A 48 -16.73 -2.02 -12.78
N TYR A 49 -15.61 -2.37 -12.13
CA TYR A 49 -15.63 -3.24 -10.95
C TYR A 49 -16.31 -2.59 -9.74
N ALA A 50 -16.09 -1.29 -9.52
CA ALA A 50 -16.79 -0.52 -8.49
C ALA A 50 -18.31 -0.65 -8.64
N CYS A 51 -18.82 -0.51 -9.87
CA CYS A 51 -20.24 -0.68 -10.17
C CYS A 51 -20.70 -2.13 -9.95
N ALA A 52 -19.94 -3.11 -10.46
CA ALA A 52 -20.29 -4.53 -10.37
C ALA A 52 -20.41 -5.04 -8.93
N PHE A 53 -19.59 -4.51 -8.01
CA PHE A 53 -19.56 -4.92 -6.61
C PHE A 53 -20.28 -3.97 -5.65
N ASP A 54 -20.94 -2.91 -6.15
CA ASP A 54 -21.57 -1.85 -5.35
C ASP A 54 -20.59 -1.21 -4.33
N ILE A 55 -19.35 -0.96 -4.79
CA ILE A 55 -18.29 -0.35 -3.99
C ILE A 55 -17.94 1.02 -4.58
N PRO A 56 -17.82 2.09 -3.77
CA PRO A 56 -17.37 3.37 -4.29
C PRO A 56 -15.97 3.28 -4.92
N ALA A 57 -15.81 3.72 -6.17
CA ALA A 57 -14.52 3.65 -6.87
C ALA A 57 -13.35 4.32 -6.11
N LYS A 58 -13.64 5.37 -5.33
CA LYS A 58 -12.66 6.03 -4.46
C LYS A 58 -12.05 5.08 -3.41
N GLU A 59 -12.81 4.11 -2.93
CA GLU A 59 -12.36 3.15 -1.91
C GLU A 59 -11.45 2.11 -2.54
N LEU A 60 -11.79 1.60 -3.73
CA LEU A 60 -10.87 0.75 -4.51
C LEU A 60 -9.55 1.47 -4.79
N LYS A 61 -9.60 2.72 -5.24
CA LYS A 61 -8.39 3.53 -5.46
C LYS A 61 -7.59 3.73 -4.17
N ALA A 62 -8.25 3.95 -3.03
CA ALA A 62 -7.59 4.13 -1.75
C ALA A 62 -6.87 2.86 -1.25
N ILE A 63 -7.39 1.67 -1.57
CA ILE A 63 -6.74 0.39 -1.28
C ILE A 63 -5.51 0.19 -2.18
N VAL A 64 -5.63 0.52 -3.47
CA VAL A 64 -4.59 0.27 -4.47
C VAL A 64 -3.44 1.29 -4.39
N PHE A 65 -3.72 2.56 -4.06
CA PHE A 65 -2.74 3.64 -4.12
C PHE A 65 -1.47 3.41 -3.26
N PRO A 66 -1.57 2.95 -1.99
CA PRO A 66 -0.39 2.64 -1.18
C PRO A 66 0.50 1.53 -1.75
N GLU A 67 -0.07 0.59 -2.51
CA GLU A 67 0.70 -0.48 -3.16
C GLU A 67 1.40 0.04 -4.40
N LEU A 68 0.71 0.86 -5.22
CA LEU A 68 1.30 1.51 -6.38
C LEU A 68 2.49 2.41 -6.00
N ILE A 69 2.34 3.25 -4.98
CA ILE A 69 3.42 4.21 -4.62
C ILE A 69 4.69 3.50 -4.11
N ARG A 70 4.54 2.26 -3.61
CA ARG A 70 5.63 1.40 -3.14
C ARG A 70 6.15 0.45 -4.22
N TYR A 71 5.42 0.31 -5.32
CA TYR A 71 5.76 -0.62 -6.40
C TYR A 71 7.14 -0.33 -7.00
N ASN A 72 7.90 -1.40 -7.22
CA ASN A 72 9.15 -1.35 -7.96
C ASN A 72 9.18 -2.47 -8.99
N LYS A 73 9.26 -2.09 -10.28
CA LYS A 73 9.20 -3.03 -11.40
C LYS A 73 10.29 -4.10 -11.37
N LEU A 74 11.50 -3.76 -10.92
CA LEU A 74 12.62 -4.70 -10.87
C LEU A 74 12.43 -5.71 -9.73
N PHE A 75 12.12 -5.22 -8.52
CA PHE A 75 11.85 -6.11 -7.39
C PHE A 75 10.65 -7.01 -7.66
N ASN A 76 9.58 -6.47 -8.23
CA ASN A 76 8.40 -7.25 -8.60
C ASN A 76 8.73 -8.35 -9.62
N ALA A 77 9.64 -8.12 -10.57
CA ALA A 77 10.07 -9.17 -11.50
C ALA A 77 10.81 -10.30 -10.76
N ILE A 78 11.67 -9.97 -9.80
CA ILE A 78 12.37 -10.96 -8.97
C ILE A 78 11.37 -11.71 -8.08
N GLU A 79 10.43 -11.01 -7.45
CA GLU A 79 9.38 -11.58 -6.62
C GLU A 79 8.55 -12.59 -7.42
N ILE A 80 8.09 -12.23 -8.63
CA ILE A 80 7.29 -13.12 -9.48
C ILE A 80 8.09 -14.37 -9.89
N GLU A 81 9.34 -14.22 -10.32
CA GLU A 81 10.14 -15.40 -10.74
C GLU A 81 10.49 -16.29 -9.55
N SER A 82 10.76 -15.70 -8.39
CA SER A 82 10.99 -16.45 -7.14
C SER A 82 9.72 -17.19 -6.71
N LEU A 83 8.57 -16.53 -6.80
CA LEU A 83 7.26 -17.11 -6.46
C LEU A 83 6.97 -18.32 -7.35
N LYS A 84 7.14 -18.20 -8.66
CA LYS A 84 6.94 -19.30 -9.62
C LYS A 84 7.88 -20.46 -9.34
N TYR A 85 9.16 -20.17 -9.10
CA TYR A 85 10.15 -21.19 -8.80
C TYR A 85 9.77 -21.97 -7.53
N LEU A 86 9.49 -21.27 -6.44
CA LEU A 86 9.13 -21.87 -5.15
C LEU A 86 7.81 -22.64 -5.24
N TYR A 87 6.83 -22.12 -6.00
CA TYR A 87 5.54 -22.78 -6.16
C TYR A 87 5.70 -24.14 -6.84
N VAL A 88 6.59 -24.22 -7.84
CA VAL A 88 6.87 -25.46 -8.57
C VAL A 88 7.78 -26.41 -7.79
N SER A 89 8.79 -25.90 -7.07
CA SER A 89 9.78 -26.74 -6.40
C SER A 89 9.36 -27.21 -5.01
N GLU A 90 8.78 -26.31 -4.20
CA GLU A 90 8.45 -26.55 -2.79
C GLU A 90 6.94 -26.60 -2.53
N GLY A 91 6.13 -26.25 -3.53
CA GLY A 91 4.68 -26.18 -3.41
C GLY A 91 4.17 -24.87 -2.82
N LYS A 92 2.85 -24.77 -2.68
CA LYS A 92 2.16 -23.52 -2.37
C LYS A 92 2.48 -22.93 -0.99
N ASP A 93 2.79 -23.76 -0.01
CA ASP A 93 3.10 -23.31 1.36
C ASP A 93 4.37 -22.44 1.42
N TYR A 94 5.25 -22.58 0.42
CA TYR A 94 6.50 -21.83 0.30
C TYR A 94 6.42 -20.66 -0.69
N ALA A 95 5.32 -20.54 -1.42
CA ALA A 95 5.09 -19.53 -2.46
C ALA A 95 3.86 -18.68 -2.15
N ASP A 96 3.69 -18.28 -0.89
CA ASP A 96 2.54 -17.49 -0.43
C ASP A 96 2.91 -16.06 0.02
N PHE A 97 3.58 -15.33 -0.88
CA PHE A 97 3.83 -13.90 -0.69
C PHE A 97 3.17 -13.06 -1.78
N SER A 98 2.91 -11.80 -1.42
CA SER A 98 2.23 -10.83 -2.27
C SER A 98 3.09 -10.41 -3.46
N VAL A 99 2.49 -10.34 -4.65
CA VAL A 99 3.15 -9.87 -5.88
C VAL A 99 2.23 -8.97 -6.71
N GLY A 100 2.81 -8.24 -7.65
CA GLY A 100 2.09 -7.42 -8.63
C GLY A 100 1.63 -6.06 -8.10
N TYR A 101 0.81 -5.37 -8.88
CA TYR A 101 0.32 -4.02 -8.54
C TYR A 101 -0.62 -3.99 -7.34
N PHE A 102 -1.37 -5.08 -7.13
CA PHE A 102 -2.33 -5.22 -6.03
C PHE A 102 -1.79 -6.00 -4.85
N GLN A 103 -0.53 -6.45 -4.92
CA GLN A 103 0.14 -7.18 -3.84
C GLN A 103 -0.71 -8.36 -3.34
N MET A 104 -1.26 -9.13 -4.28
CA MET A 104 -2.15 -10.25 -3.99
C MET A 104 -1.33 -11.53 -3.79
N LYS A 105 -1.77 -12.35 -2.83
CA LYS A 105 -1.18 -13.66 -2.54
C LYS A 105 -1.75 -14.74 -3.45
N PRO A 106 -0.96 -15.75 -3.86
CA PRO A 106 -1.48 -16.89 -4.61
C PRO A 106 -2.57 -17.67 -3.87
N SER A 107 -2.44 -17.85 -2.54
CA SER A 107 -3.49 -18.52 -1.75
C SER A 107 -4.85 -17.85 -1.87
N PHE A 108 -4.90 -16.52 -2.00
CA PHE A 108 -6.14 -15.79 -2.26
C PHE A 108 -6.66 -16.07 -3.69
N GLY A 109 -5.77 -16.13 -4.68
CA GLY A 109 -6.11 -16.53 -6.04
C GLY A 109 -6.73 -17.93 -6.12
N GLU A 110 -6.13 -18.90 -5.42
CA GLU A 110 -6.66 -20.27 -5.33
C GLU A 110 -8.04 -20.35 -4.67
N MET A 111 -8.37 -19.41 -3.77
CA MET A 111 -9.68 -19.39 -3.11
C MET A 111 -10.82 -18.92 -4.02
N VAL A 112 -10.50 -18.20 -5.10
CA VAL A 112 -11.50 -17.63 -6.02
C VAL A 112 -11.64 -18.41 -7.34
N GLU A 113 -10.78 -19.41 -7.58
CA GLU A 113 -10.93 -20.42 -8.65
C GLU A 113 -11.95 -21.51 -8.26
#